data_AF-A0A8J2KM12-F1
#
_entry.id   AF-A0A8J2KM12-F1
#
_cell.length_a   1.000
_cell.length_b   1.000
_cell.length_c   1.000
_cell.angle_alpha   90.00
_cell.angle_beta   90.00
_cell.angle_gamma   90.00
#
_symmetry.space_group_name_H-M   'P 1'
#
loop_
_entity.id
_entity.type
_entity.pdbx_description
1 polymer ?
#
loop_
_entity_poly.entity_id
_entity_poly.type
_entity_poly.pdbx_seq_one_letter_code
_entity_poly.pdbx_strand_id
1 'polypeptide(L)'
;VVDGKSIVGKSILDISQYILGPYGYIFEIVNLLHVALNEPASYLENGQQPFSRPEMISGGSREVLIVKMNNSGKGAGGLVSFRIGTTDLRLVVAFQIFNNGNKFGAAFVPSNFPADANLMVYLTSDDQWSTSPDRKFGMAKDGPLVIQTRNIRAKVSMTEGLKVALNIVVKTC
;
A
#
# COMPACT_ATOMS: atom_id res chain seq x y z
N VAL A 1 13.38 4.99 9.99
CA VAL A 1 12.33 6.04 10.04
C VAL A 1 12.96 7.33 9.57
N VAL A 2 12.47 7.90 8.48
CA VAL A 2 12.99 9.16 7.92
C VAL A 2 11.90 10.22 8.02
N ASP A 3 12.28 11.48 8.25
CA ASP A 3 11.36 12.63 8.30
C ASP A 3 10.47 12.66 7.05
N GLY A 4 9.14 12.66 7.26
CA GLY A 4 8.14 12.55 6.21
C GLY A 4 8.08 13.75 5.26
N LYS A 5 8.77 14.85 5.58
CA LYS A 5 8.86 16.04 4.69
C LYS A 5 9.98 15.95 3.64
N SER A 6 10.94 15.04 3.81
CA SER A 6 12.14 14.97 2.98
C SER A 6 12.22 13.63 2.27
N ILE A 7 11.59 13.49 1.10
CA ILE A 7 12.11 12.83 -0.11
C ILE A 7 11.03 12.93 -1.19
N VAL A 8 11.45 13.43 -2.35
CA VAL A 8 10.63 13.57 -3.56
C VAL A 8 10.66 12.21 -4.28
N GLY A 9 9.51 11.64 -4.63
CA GLY A 9 9.34 10.27 -5.16
C GLY A 9 10.23 9.82 -6.34
N LYS A 10 11.03 10.73 -6.93
CA LYS A 10 12.16 10.37 -7.82
C LYS A 10 13.21 9.51 -7.13
N SER A 11 13.63 9.85 -5.90
CA SER A 11 14.79 9.15 -5.30
C SER A 11 14.48 7.71 -4.86
N ILE A 12 13.21 7.38 -4.61
CA ILE A 12 12.80 6.01 -4.25
C ILE A 12 12.82 5.09 -5.47
N LEU A 13 12.35 5.57 -6.62
CA LEU A 13 12.46 4.87 -7.92
C LEU A 13 13.93 4.70 -8.35
N ASP A 14 14.76 5.70 -8.06
CA ASP A 14 16.19 5.66 -8.36
C ASP A 14 16.98 4.70 -7.44
N ILE A 15 16.48 4.40 -6.24
CA ILE A 15 17.09 3.40 -5.33
C ILE A 15 16.56 1.99 -5.64
N SER A 16 15.30 1.83 -6.06
CA SER A 16 14.73 0.51 -6.41
C SER A 16 15.48 -0.20 -7.51
N GLN A 17 15.93 0.52 -8.52
CA GLN A 17 16.63 -0.07 -9.66
C GLN A 17 17.87 -0.89 -9.25
N TYR A 18 18.52 -0.54 -8.13
CA TYR A 18 19.69 -1.25 -7.62
C TYR A 18 19.34 -2.46 -6.73
N ILE A 19 18.14 -2.50 -6.15
CA ILE A 19 17.74 -3.53 -5.17
C ILE A 19 16.80 -4.58 -5.80
N LEU A 20 15.93 -4.16 -6.72
CA LEU A 20 14.83 -4.97 -7.21
C LEU A 20 15.15 -5.80 -8.46
N GLY A 21 16.31 -5.60 -9.09
CA GLY A 21 16.60 -6.22 -10.39
C GLY A 21 15.53 -5.86 -11.44
N PRO A 22 15.20 -6.77 -12.39
CA PRO A 22 14.20 -6.49 -13.41
C PRO A 22 12.75 -6.50 -12.91
N TYR A 23 12.48 -7.12 -11.75
CA TYR A 23 11.13 -7.38 -11.25
C TYR A 23 11.03 -7.14 -9.73
N GLY A 24 10.29 -6.12 -9.33
CA GLY A 24 10.03 -5.86 -7.92
C GLY A 24 9.27 -4.57 -7.67
N TYR A 25 8.91 -4.36 -6.41
CA TYR A 25 8.07 -3.23 -6.02
C TYR A 25 8.61 -2.53 -4.78
N ILE A 26 8.40 -1.23 -4.73
CA ILE A 26 8.58 -0.42 -3.52
C ILE A 26 7.24 0.15 -3.09
N PHE A 27 7.03 0.12 -1.79
CA PHE A 27 5.93 0.79 -1.12
C PHE A 27 6.52 1.94 -0.32
N GLU A 28 6.04 3.16 -0.57
CA GLU A 28 6.29 4.29 0.31
C GLU A 28 5.01 4.56 1.11
N ILE A 29 5.12 4.49 2.44
CA ILE A 29 4.01 4.77 3.35
C ILE A 29 4.38 6.02 4.15
N VAL A 30 3.65 7.11 3.89
CA VAL A 30 3.84 8.40 4.56
C VAL A 30 2.69 8.62 5.55
N ASN A 31 3.02 8.63 6.83
CA ASN A 31 2.07 8.90 7.91
C ASN A 31 2.12 10.38 8.28
N LEU A 32 1.18 11.18 7.80
CA LEU A 32 1.01 12.59 8.18
C LEU A 32 -0.03 12.77 9.28
N LEU A 33 -0.48 11.70 9.93
CA LEU A 33 -1.33 11.79 11.11
C LEU A 33 -0.51 12.25 12.32
N HIS A 34 -1.21 12.77 13.33
CA HIS A 34 -0.64 13.00 14.66
C HIS A 34 -0.58 11.72 15.52
N VAL A 35 -1.06 10.59 14.99
CA VAL A 35 -1.04 9.28 15.64
C VAL A 35 -0.20 8.30 14.83
N ALA A 36 0.28 7.23 15.47
CA ALA A 36 1.05 6.20 14.80
C ALA A 36 0.17 5.27 13.93
N LEU A 37 0.78 4.66 12.92
CA LEU A 37 0.28 3.47 12.25
C LEU A 37 0.92 2.25 12.93
N ASN A 38 0.10 1.40 13.55
CA ASN A 38 0.53 0.27 14.36
C ASN A 38 0.30 -1.05 13.63
N GLU A 39 0.96 -2.11 14.11
CA GLU A 39 0.76 -3.49 13.63
C GLU A 39 0.83 -3.61 12.10
N PRO A 40 1.89 -3.08 11.45
CA PRO A 40 2.03 -3.18 10.01
C PRO A 40 2.09 -4.64 9.60
N ALA A 41 1.13 -5.05 8.77
CA ALA A 41 1.03 -6.41 8.27
C ALA A 41 1.02 -6.44 6.74
N SER A 42 1.40 -7.57 6.18
CA SER A 42 1.43 -7.77 4.74
C SER A 42 1.19 -9.23 4.39
N TYR A 43 0.42 -9.43 3.33
CA TYR A 43 0.30 -10.70 2.63
C TYR A 43 0.84 -10.49 1.22
N LEU A 44 1.68 -11.40 0.74
CA LEU A 44 2.34 -11.29 -0.57
C LEU A 44 2.14 -12.57 -1.37
N GLU A 45 1.59 -12.42 -2.57
CA GLU A 45 1.50 -13.45 -3.60
C GLU A 45 2.68 -13.28 -4.55
N ASN A 46 3.50 -14.32 -4.70
CA ASN A 46 4.68 -14.32 -5.57
C ASN A 46 5.73 -13.23 -5.25
N GLY A 47 5.79 -12.77 -3.99
CA GLY A 47 6.78 -11.81 -3.52
C GLY A 47 7.38 -12.17 -2.16
N GLN A 48 8.57 -11.66 -1.89
CA GLN A 48 9.25 -11.79 -0.60
C GLN A 48 9.79 -10.44 -0.13
N GLN A 49 9.68 -10.18 1.16
CA GLN A 49 10.30 -9.03 1.82
C GLN A 49 11.71 -9.43 2.25
N PRO A 50 12.76 -8.74 1.78
CA PRO A 50 14.12 -8.99 2.20
C PRO A 50 14.43 -8.40 3.59
N PHE A 51 13.58 -7.51 4.10
CA PHE A 51 13.78 -6.81 5.37
C PHE A 51 12.53 -6.90 6.25
N SER A 52 12.74 -6.96 7.57
CA SER A 52 11.67 -6.85 8.55
C SER A 52 11.05 -5.46 8.53
N ARG A 53 9.74 -5.40 8.79
CA ARG A 53 9.01 -4.14 8.93
C ARG A 53 9.15 -3.60 10.35
N PRO A 54 9.09 -2.26 10.56
CA PRO A 54 9.04 -1.70 11.90
C PRO A 54 7.76 -2.14 12.62
N GLU A 55 7.73 -2.12 13.95
CA GLU A 55 6.50 -2.43 14.70
C GLU A 55 5.44 -1.32 14.58
N MET A 56 5.87 -0.10 14.26
CA MET A 56 5.01 1.07 14.10
C MET A 56 5.63 2.14 13.18
N ILE A 57 4.79 3.00 12.59
CA ILE A 57 5.18 4.21 11.85
C ILE A 57 4.64 5.43 12.58
N SER A 58 5.52 6.18 13.25
CA SER A 58 5.15 7.38 14.01
C SER A 58 4.47 8.45 13.14
N GLY A 59 3.68 9.33 13.78
CA GLY A 59 3.13 10.50 13.12
C GLY A 59 4.22 11.42 12.54
N GLY A 60 4.00 11.98 11.35
CA GLY A 60 4.98 12.78 10.61
C GLY A 60 6.13 11.98 10.00
N SER A 61 6.10 10.65 10.06
CA SER A 61 7.18 9.77 9.59
C SER A 61 6.79 8.97 8.35
N ARG A 62 7.77 8.26 7.78
CA ARG A 62 7.52 7.30 6.69
C ARG A 62 8.21 5.95 6.88
N GLU A 63 7.64 4.94 6.22
CA GLU A 63 8.22 3.62 5.97
C GLU A 63 8.48 3.47 4.46
N VAL A 64 9.60 2.83 4.10
CA VAL A 64 9.84 2.33 2.76
C VAL A 64 9.93 0.81 2.86
N LEU A 65 9.00 0.11 2.22
CA LEU A 65 8.98 -1.34 2.15
C LEU A 65 9.41 -1.77 0.75
N ILE A 66 10.34 -2.72 0.69
CA ILE A 66 10.87 -3.27 -0.56
C ILE A 66 10.36 -4.70 -0.68
N VAL A 67 9.80 -5.06 -1.84
CA VAL A 67 9.32 -6.41 -2.14
C VAL A 67 9.98 -6.90 -3.42
N LYS A 68 10.67 -8.04 -3.32
CA LYS A 68 11.27 -8.73 -4.46
C LYS A 68 10.29 -9.77 -4.99
N MET A 69 10.10 -9.85 -6.31
CA MET A 69 9.29 -10.91 -6.90
C MET A 69 10.04 -12.24 -6.91
N ASN A 70 9.33 -13.33 -6.64
CA ASN A 70 9.89 -14.68 -6.65
C ASN A 70 9.89 -15.32 -8.04
N ASN A 71 8.99 -14.88 -8.95
CA ASN A 71 8.89 -15.46 -10.30
C ASN A 71 8.38 -14.44 -11.33
N SER A 72 9.19 -14.17 -12.36
CA SER A 72 9.02 -13.06 -13.31
C SER A 72 7.86 -13.18 -14.31
N GLY A 73 7.21 -14.33 -14.38
CA GLY A 73 6.20 -14.62 -15.42
C GLY A 73 4.73 -14.59 -14.97
N LYS A 74 4.44 -14.62 -13.66
CA LYS A 74 3.07 -14.87 -13.14
C LYS A 74 2.37 -13.61 -12.63
N GLY A 75 3.02 -12.45 -12.69
CA GLY A 75 2.61 -11.28 -11.92
C GLY A 75 2.77 -11.51 -10.42
N ALA A 76 2.58 -10.47 -9.64
CA ALA A 76 2.57 -10.56 -8.19
C ALA A 76 1.44 -9.70 -7.63
N GLY A 77 1.09 -9.97 -6.39
CA GLY A 77 0.09 -9.19 -5.70
C GLY A 77 0.24 -9.31 -4.21
N GLY A 78 -0.68 -8.68 -3.50
CA GLY A 78 -0.68 -8.73 -2.07
C GLY A 78 -1.48 -7.59 -1.50
N LEU A 79 -1.30 -7.41 -0.20
CA LEU A 79 -1.78 -6.25 0.50
C LEU A 79 -0.79 -5.84 1.60
N VAL A 80 -0.87 -4.57 1.95
CA VAL A 80 -0.28 -4.01 3.17
C VAL A 80 -1.38 -3.43 4.01
N SER A 81 -1.26 -3.53 5.33
CA SER A 81 -2.24 -2.97 6.24
C SER A 81 -1.61 -2.41 7.51
N PHE A 82 -2.34 -1.50 8.15
CA PHE A 82 -1.91 -0.78 9.34
C PHE A 82 -3.12 -0.42 10.21
N ARG A 83 -3.03 -0.68 11.50
CA ARG A 83 -3.98 -0.17 12.48
C ARG A 83 -3.72 1.32 12.72
N ILE A 84 -4.77 2.14 12.81
CA ILE A 84 -4.62 3.59 12.98
C ILE A 84 -4.69 3.93 14.47
N GLY A 85 -3.57 4.36 15.05
CA GLY A 85 -3.45 4.64 16.48
C GLY A 85 -3.94 3.45 17.31
N THR A 86 -4.75 3.73 18.33
CA THR A 86 -5.42 2.72 19.17
C THR A 86 -6.83 2.39 18.69
N THR A 87 -7.25 2.90 17.53
CA THR A 87 -8.63 2.73 17.03
C THR A 87 -8.91 1.29 16.57
N ASP A 88 -10.19 0.97 16.41
CA ASP A 88 -10.63 -0.29 15.77
C ASP A 88 -10.63 -0.20 14.24
N LEU A 89 -9.83 0.70 13.67
CA LEU A 89 -9.76 0.95 12.24
C LEU A 89 -8.40 0.55 11.69
N ARG A 90 -8.43 -0.14 10.56
CA ARG A 90 -7.26 -0.53 9.80
C ARG A 90 -7.36 0.00 8.38
N LEU A 91 -6.30 0.66 7.92
CA LEU A 91 -6.12 0.95 6.50
C LEU A 91 -5.53 -0.29 5.84
N VAL A 92 -6.14 -0.73 4.74
CA VAL A 92 -5.64 -1.83 3.91
C VAL A 92 -5.45 -1.30 2.51
N VAL A 93 -4.33 -1.66 1.88
CA VAL A 93 -4.05 -1.34 0.49
C VAL A 93 -3.68 -2.63 -0.22
N ALA A 94 -4.50 -3.03 -1.19
CA ALA A 94 -4.28 -4.20 -2.01
C ALA A 94 -3.70 -3.79 -3.37
N PHE A 95 -2.87 -4.66 -3.95
CA PHE A 95 -2.25 -4.43 -5.25
C PHE A 95 -2.10 -5.75 -6.01
N GLN A 96 -2.17 -5.65 -7.33
CA GLN A 96 -1.85 -6.72 -8.26
C GLN A 96 -1.13 -6.13 -9.46
N ILE A 97 -0.10 -6.83 -9.91
CA ILE A 97 0.85 -6.33 -10.89
C ILE A 97 1.04 -7.42 -11.91
N PHE A 98 0.61 -7.12 -13.14
CA PHE A 98 0.58 -8.07 -14.24
C PHE A 98 1.22 -7.45 -15.48
N ASN A 99 1.59 -8.29 -16.44
CA ASN A 99 2.14 -7.85 -17.73
C ASN A 99 1.14 -7.00 -18.54
N ASN A 100 -0.17 -7.12 -18.27
CA ASN A 100 -1.25 -6.42 -18.98
C ASN A 100 -1.86 -5.26 -18.20
N GLY A 101 -1.19 -4.79 -17.14
CA GLY A 101 -1.58 -3.62 -16.36
C GLY A 101 -1.63 -3.90 -14.87
N ASN A 102 -1.30 -2.87 -14.11
CA ASN A 102 -1.32 -2.93 -12.66
C ASN A 102 -2.71 -2.52 -12.14
N LYS A 103 -3.03 -3.00 -10.95
CA LYS A 103 -4.33 -2.85 -10.29
C LYS A 103 -4.09 -2.59 -8.80
N PHE A 104 -4.81 -1.66 -8.21
CA PHE A 104 -4.71 -1.43 -6.77
C PHE A 104 -6.01 -0.90 -6.17
N GLY A 105 -6.12 -1.00 -4.86
CA GLY A 105 -7.16 -0.32 -4.13
C GLY A 105 -6.88 -0.22 -2.65
N ALA A 106 -7.78 0.48 -1.96
CA ALA A 106 -7.64 0.76 -0.56
C ALA A 106 -8.98 0.72 0.16
N ALA A 107 -8.92 0.41 1.44
CA ALA A 107 -10.09 0.29 2.29
C ALA A 107 -9.80 0.67 3.73
N PHE A 108 -10.82 1.20 4.41
CA PHE A 108 -10.85 1.23 5.87
C PHE A 108 -11.74 0.08 6.38
N VAL A 109 -11.14 -0.86 7.10
CA VAL A 109 -11.81 -2.04 7.64
C VAL A 109 -11.68 -2.09 9.17
N PRO A 110 -12.53 -2.86 9.88
CA PRO A 110 -12.33 -3.12 11.30
C PRO A 110 -10.95 -3.76 11.58
N SER A 111 -10.33 -3.42 12.72
CA SER A 111 -8.96 -3.82 13.08
C SER A 111 -8.76 -5.33 13.21
N ASN A 112 -9.82 -6.08 13.48
CA ASN A 112 -9.81 -7.54 13.58
C ASN A 112 -9.73 -8.27 12.23
N PHE A 113 -9.81 -7.58 11.09
CA PHE A 113 -9.61 -8.21 9.79
C PHE A 113 -8.12 -8.49 9.54
N PRO A 114 -7.72 -9.76 9.40
CA PRO A 114 -6.33 -10.12 9.16
C PRO A 114 -5.89 -9.70 7.76
N ALA A 115 -4.60 -9.38 7.62
CA ALA A 115 -3.95 -9.16 6.34
C ALA A 115 -3.64 -10.52 5.69
N ASP A 116 -4.61 -11.11 5.00
CA ASP A 116 -4.50 -12.46 4.43
C ASP A 116 -5.01 -12.56 2.98
N ALA A 117 -4.92 -13.78 2.43
CA ALA A 117 -5.39 -14.09 1.09
C ALA A 117 -6.89 -13.82 0.90
N ASN A 118 -7.72 -14.07 1.92
CA ASN A 118 -9.16 -13.87 1.83
C ASN A 118 -9.51 -12.39 1.70
N LEU A 119 -8.86 -11.54 2.50
CA LEU A 119 -9.01 -10.09 2.42
C LEU A 119 -8.49 -9.56 1.08
N MET A 120 -7.39 -10.11 0.56
CA MET A 120 -6.91 -9.76 -0.78
C MET A 120 -7.97 -10.08 -1.84
N VAL A 121 -8.47 -11.32 -1.89
CA VAL A 121 -9.49 -11.74 -2.85
C VAL A 121 -10.74 -10.87 -2.76
N TYR A 122 -11.19 -10.58 -1.53
CA TYR A 122 -12.33 -9.70 -1.29
C TYR A 122 -12.11 -8.31 -1.93
N LEU A 123 -10.94 -7.70 -1.69
CA LEU A 123 -10.62 -6.36 -2.19
C LEU A 123 -10.38 -6.33 -3.70
N THR A 124 -9.88 -7.41 -4.30
CA THR A 124 -9.55 -7.45 -5.74
C THR A 124 -10.66 -8.03 -6.62
N SER A 125 -11.76 -8.53 -6.04
CA SER A 125 -12.87 -9.15 -6.77
C SER A 125 -13.55 -8.19 -7.76
N ASP A 126 -13.90 -8.68 -8.96
CA ASP A 126 -14.43 -7.89 -10.09
C ASP A 126 -15.74 -7.13 -9.76
N ASP A 127 -16.52 -7.62 -8.78
CA ASP A 127 -17.76 -6.97 -8.32
C ASP A 127 -17.54 -5.71 -7.45
N GLN A 128 -16.30 -5.48 -6.99
CA GLN A 128 -15.94 -4.34 -6.14
C GLN A 128 -15.28 -3.19 -6.92
N TRP A 129 -15.25 -3.26 -8.26
CA TRP A 129 -14.67 -2.24 -9.15
C TRP A 129 -15.68 -1.12 -9.44
N SER A 130 -15.90 -0.28 -8.44
CA SER A 130 -16.73 0.93 -8.55
C SER A 130 -15.87 2.17 -8.30
N THR A 131 -15.90 3.13 -9.22
CA THR A 131 -15.13 4.39 -9.16
C THR A 131 -15.78 5.45 -8.25
N SER A 132 -16.67 5.05 -7.34
CA SER A 132 -17.43 5.99 -6.51
C SER A 132 -16.61 6.50 -5.31
N PRO A 133 -16.41 7.83 -5.17
CA PRO A 133 -15.59 8.43 -4.11
C PRO A 133 -16.19 8.38 -2.70
N ASP A 134 -17.43 7.93 -2.53
CA ASP A 134 -18.17 7.95 -1.26
C ASP A 134 -18.16 6.60 -0.51
N ARG A 135 -17.47 5.57 -1.02
CA ARG A 135 -17.39 4.26 -0.36
C ARG A 135 -16.15 4.15 0.52
N LYS A 136 -16.29 3.36 1.60
CA LYS A 136 -15.21 2.92 2.51
C LYS A 136 -14.13 2.06 1.83
N PHE A 137 -14.29 1.83 0.53
CA PHE A 137 -13.49 0.99 -0.37
C PHE A 137 -13.43 1.70 -1.72
N GLY A 138 -12.25 1.76 -2.32
CA GLY A 138 -12.09 2.21 -3.69
C GLY A 138 -11.00 1.42 -4.39
N MET A 139 -11.15 1.22 -5.70
CA MET A 139 -10.20 0.54 -6.56
C MET A 139 -9.85 1.47 -7.73
N ALA A 140 -8.58 1.51 -8.11
CA ALA A 140 -8.08 2.26 -9.24
C ALA A 140 -7.21 1.37 -10.13
N LYS A 141 -7.43 1.49 -11.44
CA LYS A 141 -6.54 0.93 -12.46
C LYS A 141 -5.47 1.94 -12.84
N ASP A 142 -5.86 3.22 -12.94
CA ASP A 142 -5.01 4.34 -13.31
C ASP A 142 -5.29 5.55 -12.40
N GLY A 143 -4.26 6.38 -12.16
CA GLY A 143 -4.38 7.61 -11.36
C GLY A 143 -4.49 7.39 -9.85
N PRO A 144 -4.41 8.45 -9.02
CA PRO A 144 -4.46 8.32 -7.57
C PRO A 144 -5.87 7.98 -7.08
N LEU A 145 -5.98 7.00 -6.19
CA LEU A 145 -7.17 6.70 -5.42
C LEU A 145 -7.19 7.54 -4.13
N VAL A 146 -8.34 8.13 -3.80
CA VAL A 146 -8.55 8.80 -2.51
C VAL A 146 -9.74 8.15 -1.80
N ILE A 147 -9.52 7.65 -0.60
CA ILE A 147 -10.57 7.16 0.30
C ILE A 147 -10.57 7.97 1.59
N GLN A 148 -11.74 8.10 2.21
CA GLN A 148 -11.88 8.84 3.46
C GLN A 148 -12.88 8.16 4.40
N THR A 149 -12.65 8.33 5.70
CA THR A 149 -13.62 7.98 6.72
C THR A 149 -13.46 8.90 7.91
N ARG A 150 -14.58 9.43 8.43
CA ARG A 150 -14.60 10.39 9.53
C ARG A 150 -13.65 11.58 9.24
N ASN A 151 -12.53 11.63 9.96
CA ASN A 151 -11.51 12.67 9.92
C ASN A 151 -10.17 12.20 9.31
N ILE A 152 -10.14 11.03 8.67
CA ILE A 152 -8.93 10.43 8.08
C ILE A 152 -9.13 10.28 6.57
N ARG A 153 -8.10 10.67 5.81
CA ARG A 153 -8.01 10.49 4.37
C ARG A 153 -6.74 9.71 4.02
N ALA A 154 -6.88 8.73 3.14
CA ALA A 154 -5.76 8.04 2.52
C ALA A 154 -5.76 8.33 1.01
N LYS A 155 -4.60 8.76 0.49
CA LYS A 155 -4.34 8.85 -0.95
C LYS A 155 -3.37 7.75 -1.32
N VAL A 156 -3.75 6.92 -2.27
CA VAL A 156 -2.93 5.83 -2.79
C VAL A 156 -2.66 6.07 -4.27
N SER A 157 -1.44 5.85 -4.72
CA SER A 157 -1.10 5.95 -6.15
C SER A 157 -0.05 4.92 -6.50
N MET A 158 -0.16 4.36 -7.69
CA MET A 158 0.73 3.32 -8.17
C MET A 158 1.31 3.69 -9.53
N THR A 159 2.59 3.44 -9.75
CA THR A 159 3.20 3.60 -11.08
C THR A 159 2.87 2.42 -11.99
N GLU A 160 2.88 2.68 -13.29
CA GLU A 160 2.76 1.64 -14.31
C GLU A 160 4.06 0.84 -14.50
N GLY A 161 3.96 -0.30 -15.17
CA GLY A 161 5.09 -1.18 -15.50
C GLY A 161 5.41 -2.22 -14.43
N LEU A 162 6.47 -2.99 -14.66
CA LEU A 162 6.85 -4.13 -13.79
C LEU A 162 7.74 -3.72 -12.60
N LYS A 163 8.21 -2.46 -12.60
CA LYS A 163 8.86 -1.80 -11.46
C LYS A 163 7.87 -0.80 -10.87
N VAL A 164 7.25 -1.18 -9.77
CA VAL A 164 6.12 -0.42 -9.23
C VAL A 164 6.53 0.32 -7.97
N ALA A 165 6.19 1.61 -7.91
CA ALA A 165 6.14 2.38 -6.70
C ALA A 165 4.67 2.56 -6.28
N LEU A 166 4.28 1.99 -5.13
CA LEU A 166 3.00 2.23 -4.49
C LEU A 166 3.18 3.26 -3.37
N ASN A 167 2.61 4.45 -3.54
CA ASN A 167 2.68 5.54 -2.58
C ASN A 167 1.38 5.62 -1.81
N ILE A 168 1.45 5.56 -0.48
CA ILE A 168 0.33 5.61 0.44
C ILE A 168 0.55 6.82 1.36
N VAL A 169 -0.31 7.83 1.26
CA VAL A 169 -0.25 9.03 2.11
C VAL A 169 -1.50 9.07 2.98
N VAL A 170 -1.32 9.04 4.29
CA VAL A 170 -2.41 9.07 5.27
C VAL A 170 -2.37 10.39 6.03
N LYS A 171 -3.48 11.11 6.10
CA LYS A 171 -3.58 12.42 6.78
C LYS A 171 -4.95 12.66 7.39
N THR A 172 -5.04 13.67 8.26
CA THR A 172 -6.32 14.19 8.70
C THR A 172 -7.00 15.01 7.61
N CYS A 173 -8.33 15.01 7.59
CA CYS A 173 -9.13 15.87 6.70
C CYS A 173 -9.02 17.35 7.09
#